data_AF-A0A2G9ZM50-F1
#
_entry.id   AF-A0A2G9ZM50-F1
#
_cell.length_a   1.000
_cell.length_b   1.000
_cell.length_c   1.000
_cell.angle_alpha   90.00
_cell.angle_beta   90.00
_cell.angle_gamma   90.00
#
_symmetry.space_group_name_H-M   'P 1'
#
loop_
_entity.id
_entity.type
_entity.pdbx_description
1 polymer ?
#
loop_
_entity_poly.entity_id
_entity_poly.type
_entity_poly.pdbx_seq_one_letter_code
_entity_poly.pdbx_strand_id
1 'polypeptide(L)'
;MQIFKNKSFRHLKRIIGFIDTDPQSPTFGCADRYYWHYKLHDFPNARFQEACLAFAFAYNDSTHFLYKNAKLKNLLNAVIGFWLKARNRDGSVNEAYPREHSFCATAFGLFIITETMEILGQKEISEKYLARLEKTGAWLGANMKHEIANQAAASAIGLYNLGAMLDNDQFKTEAKRRVKILLDGFRQNGYFSEYGGFDLGYNTITMSLLAQYFRKTRDEEVYKILLAADKKLSGYLDENGAYDQTGMSRNTEFIYPYSFKVTKSDILDKIAKGVEQDVILNPDGLDDRYVIGLVNDYLLTYYV
;
A
#
# COMPACT_ATOMS: atom_id res chain seq x y z
N MET A 1 -4.84 -5.64 -19.15
CA MET A 1 -4.55 -6.09 -17.77
C MET A 1 -3.13 -6.63 -17.59
N GLN A 2 -2.61 -7.49 -18.48
CA GLN A 2 -1.24 -8.03 -18.38
C GLN A 2 -0.14 -6.94 -18.29
N ILE A 3 -0.39 -5.76 -18.86
CA ILE A 3 0.50 -4.60 -18.80
C ILE A 3 0.88 -4.22 -17.36
N PHE A 4 -0.06 -4.25 -16.40
CA PHE A 4 0.21 -3.90 -15.01
C PHE A 4 1.20 -4.87 -14.37
N LYS A 5 0.99 -6.18 -14.53
CA LYS A 5 1.94 -7.21 -14.07
C LYS A 5 3.31 -7.06 -14.73
N ASN A 6 3.35 -6.86 -16.05
CA ASN A 6 4.59 -6.75 -16.80
C ASN A 6 5.42 -5.53 -16.33
N LYS A 7 4.79 -4.36 -16.19
CA LYS A 7 5.43 -3.15 -15.63
C LYS A 7 5.92 -3.41 -14.21
N SER A 8 5.08 -3.95 -13.33
CA SER A 8 5.48 -4.27 -11.94
C SER A 8 6.66 -5.25 -11.85
N PHE A 9 6.62 -6.37 -12.57
CA PHE A 9 7.67 -7.38 -12.53
C PHE A 9 9.01 -6.89 -13.09
N ARG A 10 8.98 -5.98 -14.08
CA ARG A 10 10.20 -5.31 -14.57
C ARG A 10 10.92 -4.55 -13.44
N HIS A 11 10.18 -3.91 -12.55
CA HIS A 11 10.75 -3.12 -11.44
C HIS A 11 11.20 -3.93 -10.24
N LEU A 12 10.85 -5.22 -10.12
CA LEU A 12 11.34 -6.05 -9.01
C LEU A 12 12.88 -6.11 -8.97
N LYS A 13 13.55 -6.04 -10.13
CA LYS A 13 15.02 -5.96 -10.20
C LYS A 13 15.60 -4.64 -9.67
N ARG A 14 14.86 -3.53 -9.81
CA ARG A 14 15.23 -2.24 -9.20
C ARG A 14 14.98 -2.29 -7.69
N ILE A 15 13.78 -2.72 -7.31
CA ILE A 15 13.32 -2.73 -5.91
C ILE A 15 14.13 -3.70 -5.04
N ILE A 16 14.55 -4.87 -5.57
CA ILE A 16 15.43 -5.79 -4.82
C ILE A 16 16.76 -5.10 -4.46
N GLY A 17 17.22 -4.18 -5.31
CA GLY A 17 18.42 -3.38 -5.07
C GLY A 17 18.27 -2.39 -3.93
N PHE A 18 17.05 -2.14 -3.45
CA PHE A 18 16.82 -1.34 -2.25
C PHE A 18 17.01 -2.16 -0.96
N ILE A 19 17.00 -3.49 -1.04
CA ILE A 19 16.98 -4.38 0.11
C ILE A 19 18.39 -4.88 0.44
N ASP A 20 18.75 -4.80 1.71
CA ASP A 20 19.93 -5.46 2.26
C ASP A 20 19.71 -6.98 2.24
N THR A 21 20.38 -7.64 1.30
CA THR A 21 20.26 -9.09 1.09
C THR A 21 21.33 -9.91 1.80
N ASP A 22 22.26 -9.29 2.54
CA ASP A 22 23.35 -10.00 3.21
C ASP A 22 22.89 -10.51 4.59
N PRO A 23 22.78 -11.84 4.82
CA PRO A 23 22.35 -12.39 6.10
C PRO A 23 23.30 -12.10 7.27
N GLN A 24 24.55 -11.70 6.99
CA GLN A 24 25.52 -11.32 8.02
C GLN A 24 25.42 -9.84 8.41
N SER A 25 24.69 -9.04 7.63
CA SER A 25 24.53 -7.62 7.87
C SER A 25 23.62 -7.36 9.09
N PRO A 26 23.96 -6.40 9.98
CA PRO A 26 23.08 -5.98 11.08
C PRO A 26 21.77 -5.36 10.60
N THR A 27 21.72 -4.94 9.32
CA THR A 27 20.56 -4.37 8.65
C THR A 27 19.91 -5.32 7.65
N PHE A 28 20.21 -6.62 7.68
CA PHE A 28 19.58 -7.63 6.82
C PHE A 28 18.06 -7.48 6.78
N GLY A 29 17.49 -7.34 5.57
CA GLY A 29 16.07 -7.09 5.34
C GLY A 29 15.67 -5.61 5.31
N CYS A 30 16.55 -4.66 5.61
CA CYS A 30 16.26 -3.24 5.44
C CYS A 30 16.10 -2.91 3.95
N ALA A 31 14.97 -2.33 3.55
CA ALA A 31 14.69 -1.92 2.17
C ALA A 31 15.01 -0.44 1.90
N ASP A 32 15.54 0.28 2.89
CA ASP A 32 15.99 1.67 2.72
C ASP A 32 17.49 1.72 2.44
N ARG A 33 17.86 1.68 1.15
CA ARG A 33 19.26 1.73 0.69
C ARG A 33 20.01 3.00 1.13
N TYR A 34 19.30 4.12 1.28
CA TYR A 34 19.88 5.37 1.74
C TYR A 34 20.38 5.23 3.20
N TYR A 35 19.67 4.44 4.01
CA TYR A 35 20.08 4.10 5.37
C TYR A 35 21.10 2.96 5.44
N TRP A 36 20.84 1.79 4.87
CA TRP A 36 21.69 0.62 5.14
C TRP A 36 22.98 0.60 4.32
N HIS A 37 22.99 1.16 3.11
CA HIS A 37 24.17 1.14 2.24
C HIS A 37 24.89 2.49 2.22
N TYR A 38 24.19 3.56 1.84
CA TYR A 38 24.81 4.87 1.65
C TYR A 38 25.09 5.63 2.96
N LYS A 39 24.44 5.24 4.06
CA LYS A 39 24.58 5.88 5.38
C LYS A 39 24.27 7.38 5.35
N LEU A 40 23.31 7.79 4.50
CA LEU A 40 22.89 9.18 4.36
C LEU A 40 21.87 9.60 5.42
N HIS A 41 21.22 8.63 6.07
CA HIS A 41 20.25 8.84 7.14
C HIS A 41 20.67 8.07 8.40
N ASP A 42 20.34 8.60 9.57
CA ASP A 42 20.63 7.97 10.87
C ASP A 42 19.61 6.89 11.27
N PHE A 43 18.49 6.81 10.56
CA PHE A 43 17.43 5.82 10.80
C PHE A 43 16.75 5.45 9.46
N PRO A 44 16.16 4.25 9.36
CA PRO A 44 15.49 3.81 8.14
C PRO A 44 14.11 4.46 8.00
N ASN A 45 13.76 4.86 6.79
CA ASN A 45 12.38 5.16 6.44
C ASN A 45 11.59 3.85 6.31
N ALA A 46 10.62 3.64 7.21
CA ALA A 46 9.86 2.41 7.28
C ALA A 46 8.97 2.13 6.06
N ARG A 47 8.64 3.14 5.25
CA ARG A 47 7.83 2.99 4.02
C ARG A 47 8.51 2.12 2.97
N PHE A 48 9.85 2.06 2.93
CA PHE A 48 10.55 1.20 1.98
C PHE A 48 10.26 -0.29 2.20
N GLN A 49 9.91 -0.69 3.42
CA GLN A 49 9.59 -2.09 3.71
C GLN A 49 8.33 -2.57 2.98
N GLU A 50 7.55 -1.66 2.41
CA GLU A 50 6.39 -2.00 1.58
C GLU A 50 6.75 -2.82 0.34
N ALA A 51 8.04 -2.84 -0.03
CA ALA A 51 8.58 -3.69 -1.08
C ALA A 51 8.22 -5.18 -0.88
N CYS A 52 7.98 -5.64 0.35
CA CYS A 52 7.67 -7.04 0.62
C CYS A 52 6.40 -7.54 -0.09
N LEU A 53 5.40 -6.67 -0.33
CA LEU A 53 4.14 -7.08 -0.94
C LEU A 53 4.33 -7.53 -2.40
N ALA A 54 5.06 -6.74 -3.21
CA ALA A 54 5.35 -7.10 -4.59
C ALA A 54 6.10 -8.43 -4.71
N PHE A 55 7.04 -8.66 -3.79
CA PHE A 55 7.79 -9.92 -3.73
C PHE A 55 6.95 -11.09 -3.23
N ALA A 56 5.94 -10.88 -2.39
CA ALA A 56 4.99 -11.94 -2.02
C ALA A 56 4.16 -12.41 -3.23
N PHE A 57 3.74 -11.51 -4.12
CA PHE A 57 3.12 -11.89 -5.38
C PHE A 57 4.08 -12.70 -6.26
N ALA A 58 5.31 -12.24 -6.44
CA ALA A 58 6.32 -12.96 -7.22
C ALA A 58 6.64 -14.37 -6.65
N TYR A 59 6.62 -14.51 -5.32
CA TYR A 59 6.81 -15.81 -4.65
C TYR A 59 5.68 -16.80 -4.94
N ASN A 60 4.44 -16.32 -5.14
CA ASN A 60 3.26 -17.17 -5.36
C ASN A 60 2.84 -17.30 -6.82
N ASP A 61 3.45 -16.57 -7.73
CA ASP A 61 3.15 -16.65 -9.16
C ASP A 61 3.98 -17.73 -9.86
N SER A 62 3.34 -18.80 -10.33
CA SER A 62 3.99 -19.94 -11.01
C SER A 62 4.66 -19.57 -12.34
N THR A 63 4.33 -18.41 -12.92
CA THR A 63 4.96 -17.89 -14.15
C THR A 63 6.20 -17.04 -13.87
N HIS A 64 6.45 -16.65 -12.61
CA HIS A 64 7.64 -15.88 -12.24
C HIS A 64 8.81 -16.81 -11.88
N PHE A 65 10.04 -16.45 -12.26
CA PHE A 65 11.26 -17.22 -11.91
C PHE A 65 11.57 -17.28 -10.40
N LEU A 66 10.80 -16.57 -9.57
CA LEU A 66 10.94 -16.51 -8.11
C LEU A 66 9.87 -17.35 -7.41
N TYR A 67 9.05 -18.06 -8.17
CA TYR A 67 8.01 -18.94 -7.66
C TYR A 67 8.59 -19.91 -6.62
N LYS A 68 8.03 -19.87 -5.40
CA LYS A 68 8.43 -20.69 -4.25
C LYS A 68 9.93 -20.70 -3.96
N ASN A 69 10.64 -19.64 -4.34
CA ASN A 69 12.09 -19.55 -4.16
C ASN A 69 12.44 -19.41 -2.67
N ALA A 70 13.23 -20.35 -2.13
CA ALA A 70 13.61 -20.36 -0.72
C ALA A 70 14.41 -19.13 -0.27
N LYS A 71 15.27 -18.57 -1.14
CA LYS A 71 16.02 -17.34 -0.83
C LYS A 71 15.08 -16.14 -0.73
N LEU A 72 14.10 -16.04 -1.63
CA LEU A 72 13.10 -14.98 -1.58
C LEU A 72 12.24 -15.10 -0.31
N LYS A 73 11.82 -16.31 0.07
CA LYS A 73 11.11 -16.53 1.34
C LYS A 73 11.91 -16.05 2.54
N ASN A 74 13.20 -16.39 2.60
CA ASN A 74 14.07 -15.94 3.68
C ASN A 74 14.20 -14.41 3.72
N LEU A 75 14.37 -13.80 2.55
CA LEU A 75 14.42 -12.34 2.42
C LEU A 75 13.12 -11.67 2.85
N LEU A 76 11.95 -12.20 2.47
CA LEU A 76 10.65 -11.67 2.89
C LEU A 76 10.48 -11.72 4.42
N ASN A 77 10.87 -12.83 5.05
CA ASN A 77 10.91 -12.92 6.51
C ASN A 77 11.87 -11.89 7.13
N ALA A 78 13.03 -11.65 6.51
CA ALA A 78 13.97 -10.64 6.95
C ALA A 78 13.41 -9.21 6.82
N VAL A 79 12.74 -8.87 5.72
CA VAL A 79 12.13 -7.54 5.49
C VAL A 79 11.04 -7.24 6.52
N ILE A 80 10.15 -8.20 6.78
CA ILE A 80 9.12 -8.10 7.82
C ILE A 80 9.77 -8.03 9.21
N GLY A 81 10.76 -8.89 9.47
CA GLY A 81 11.49 -8.93 10.73
C GLY A 81 12.21 -7.61 11.03
N PHE A 82 12.82 -7.00 10.02
CA PHE A 82 13.45 -5.69 10.10
C PHE A 82 12.43 -4.61 10.42
N TRP A 83 11.31 -4.55 9.69
CA TRP A 83 10.24 -3.57 9.95
C TRP A 83 9.78 -3.65 11.41
N LEU A 84 9.51 -4.85 11.93
CA LEU A 84 9.12 -5.06 13.33
C LEU A 84 10.19 -4.64 14.35
N LYS A 85 11.47 -4.77 14.00
CA LYS A 85 12.62 -4.36 14.83
C LYS A 85 12.83 -2.85 14.83
N ALA A 86 12.61 -2.19 13.69
CA ALA A 86 12.85 -0.75 13.50
C ALA A 86 11.79 0.15 14.16
N ARG A 87 10.67 -0.41 14.61
CA ARG A 87 9.58 0.34 15.25
C ARG A 87 10.01 1.00 16.56
N ASN A 88 9.34 2.10 16.88
CA ASN A 88 9.37 2.71 18.20
C ASN A 88 8.80 1.76 19.26
N ARG A 89 9.11 2.02 20.54
CA ARG A 89 8.66 1.17 21.65
C ARG A 89 7.16 1.06 21.75
N ASP A 90 6.40 2.06 21.32
CA ASP A 90 4.93 2.08 21.35
C ASP A 90 4.26 1.35 20.18
N GLY A 91 5.04 0.83 19.21
CA GLY A 91 4.54 0.11 18.06
C GLY A 91 4.40 0.95 16.78
N SER A 92 4.62 2.26 16.84
CA SER A 92 4.68 3.13 15.65
C SER A 92 6.03 3.02 14.93
N VAL A 93 6.13 3.58 13.73
CA VAL A 93 7.39 3.69 12.96
C VAL A 93 7.72 5.14 12.61
N ASN A 94 8.94 5.35 12.09
CA ASN A 94 9.40 6.64 11.59
C ASN A 94 9.58 6.58 10.06
N GLU A 95 9.49 7.74 9.43
CA GLU A 95 9.50 7.98 7.99
C GLU A 95 10.50 9.09 7.61
N ALA A 96 10.35 10.29 8.20
CA ALA A 96 11.08 11.50 7.84
C ALA A 96 11.90 12.08 8.99
N TYR A 97 11.44 11.97 10.24
CA TYR A 97 12.19 12.45 11.41
C TYR A 97 12.37 11.37 12.49
N PRO A 98 13.49 11.40 13.25
CA PRO A 98 13.69 10.47 14.36
C PRO A 98 12.60 10.61 15.41
N ARG A 99 12.01 9.47 15.82
CA ARG A 99 10.96 9.41 16.87
C ARG A 99 9.75 10.28 16.57
N GLU A 100 9.37 10.43 15.31
CA GLU A 100 8.17 11.20 14.95
C GLU A 100 6.87 10.43 15.16
N HIS A 101 6.94 9.10 15.33
CA HIS A 101 5.77 8.24 15.47
C HIS A 101 4.77 8.45 14.31
N SER A 102 5.28 8.33 13.06
CA SER A 102 4.53 8.66 11.84
C SER A 102 3.28 7.79 11.71
N PHE A 103 2.11 8.44 11.80
CA PHE A 103 0.83 7.77 11.58
C PHE A 103 0.74 7.18 10.16
N CYS A 104 1.20 7.93 9.16
CA CYS A 104 1.22 7.52 7.76
C CYS A 104 2.01 6.21 7.57
N ALA A 105 3.28 6.20 7.99
CA ALA A 105 4.13 5.03 7.81
C ALA A 105 3.71 3.84 8.67
N THR A 106 3.11 4.09 9.84
CA THR A 106 2.56 3.03 10.68
C THR A 106 1.32 2.39 10.04
N ALA A 107 0.41 3.20 9.49
CA ALA A 107 -0.81 2.74 8.84
C ALA A 107 -0.52 1.92 7.58
N PHE A 108 0.26 2.46 6.65
CA PHE A 108 0.64 1.75 5.43
C PHE A 108 1.53 0.54 5.71
N GLY A 109 2.47 0.66 6.65
CA GLY A 109 3.30 -0.46 7.08
C GLY A 109 2.48 -1.62 7.63
N LEU A 110 1.52 -1.36 8.54
CA LEU A 110 0.65 -2.43 9.06
C LEU A 110 -0.18 -3.08 7.94
N PHE A 111 -0.80 -2.28 7.06
CA PHE A 111 -1.53 -2.80 5.91
C PHE A 111 -0.66 -3.71 5.06
N ILE A 112 0.50 -3.23 4.62
CA ILE A 112 1.36 -3.98 3.71
C ILE A 112 1.91 -5.25 4.37
N ILE A 113 2.34 -5.20 5.63
CA ILE A 113 2.87 -6.37 6.34
C ILE A 113 1.78 -7.44 6.51
N THR A 114 0.57 -7.03 6.92
CA THR A 114 -0.55 -7.98 7.07
C THR A 114 -1.00 -8.54 5.73
N GLU A 115 -1.09 -7.72 4.67
CA GLU A 115 -1.45 -8.21 3.33
C GLU A 115 -0.38 -9.18 2.77
N THR A 116 0.89 -8.87 3.00
CA THR A 116 2.02 -9.74 2.63
C THR A 116 1.93 -11.10 3.33
N MET A 117 1.63 -11.10 4.64
CA MET A 117 1.42 -12.33 5.42
C MET A 117 0.26 -13.17 4.88
N GLU A 118 -0.85 -12.52 4.52
CA GLU A 118 -2.01 -13.19 3.96
C GLU A 118 -1.71 -13.84 2.60
N ILE A 119 -1.05 -13.10 1.70
CA ILE A 119 -0.66 -13.61 0.38
C ILE A 119 0.31 -14.78 0.51
N LEU A 120 1.37 -14.65 1.31
CA LEU A 120 2.34 -15.73 1.49
C LEU A 120 1.74 -16.99 2.14
N GLY A 121 0.71 -16.80 2.97
CA GLY A 121 0.14 -17.83 3.81
C GLY A 121 0.91 -17.96 5.13
N GLN A 122 0.16 -18.17 6.22
CA GLN A 122 0.70 -18.12 7.59
C GLN A 122 1.89 -19.06 7.84
N LYS A 123 1.98 -20.20 7.14
CA LYS A 123 3.08 -21.17 7.30
C LYS A 123 4.42 -20.69 6.73
N GLU A 124 4.41 -19.67 5.88
CA GLU A 124 5.63 -19.17 5.22
C GLU A 124 6.26 -18.00 5.99
N ILE A 125 5.55 -17.47 7.00
CA ILE A 125 6.00 -16.38 7.85
C ILE A 125 6.16 -16.87 9.29
N SER A 126 7.17 -16.37 9.99
CA SER A 126 7.36 -16.71 11.41
C SER A 126 6.16 -16.29 12.26
N GLU A 127 5.51 -17.26 12.93
CA GLU A 127 4.35 -17.04 13.80
C GLU A 127 4.58 -15.97 14.88
N LYS A 128 5.82 -15.85 15.36
CA LYS A 128 6.23 -14.82 16.34
C LYS A 128 6.01 -13.37 15.86
N TYR A 129 5.88 -13.15 14.56
CA TYR A 129 5.66 -11.82 14.00
C TYR A 129 4.24 -11.32 14.25
N LEU A 130 3.25 -12.21 14.21
CA LEU A 130 1.84 -11.85 14.35
C LEU A 130 1.56 -11.24 15.74
N ALA A 131 2.02 -11.91 16.82
CA ALA A 131 1.89 -11.38 18.18
C ALA A 131 2.59 -10.02 18.36
N ARG A 132 3.67 -9.77 17.62
CA ARG A 132 4.37 -8.48 17.67
C ARG A 132 3.60 -7.35 16.98
N LEU A 133 2.67 -7.65 16.08
CA LEU A 133 1.86 -6.62 15.38
C LEU A 133 0.78 -6.02 16.28
N GLU A 134 0.35 -6.73 17.32
CA GLU A 134 -0.70 -6.27 18.24
C GLU A 134 -0.42 -4.88 18.81
N LYS A 135 0.84 -4.59 19.17
CA LYS A 135 1.24 -3.28 19.68
C LYS A 135 1.06 -2.16 18.64
N THR A 136 1.34 -2.44 17.37
CA THR A 136 1.08 -1.48 16.28
C THR A 136 -0.41 -1.29 16.09
N GLY A 137 -1.21 -2.37 16.14
CA GLY A 137 -2.66 -2.29 16.10
C GLY A 137 -3.24 -1.45 17.23
N ALA A 138 -2.77 -1.65 18.47
CA ALA A 138 -3.18 -0.87 19.62
C ALA A 138 -2.81 0.61 19.49
N TRP A 139 -1.57 0.90 19.02
CA TRP A 139 -1.15 2.27 18.77
C TRP A 139 -2.01 2.93 17.70
N LEU A 140 -2.25 2.26 16.57
CA LEU A 140 -3.15 2.78 15.56
C LEU A 140 -4.55 2.93 16.12
N GLY A 141 -5.09 2.00 16.90
CA GLY A 141 -6.43 2.14 17.48
C GLY A 141 -6.58 3.36 18.39
N ALA A 142 -5.52 3.73 19.13
CA ALA A 142 -5.49 4.90 19.99
C ALA A 142 -5.19 6.22 19.25
N ASN A 143 -4.68 6.17 18.02
CA ASN A 143 -4.25 7.34 17.26
C ASN A 143 -4.99 7.40 15.92
N MET A 144 -5.60 8.54 15.59
CA MET A 144 -6.21 8.74 14.28
C MET A 144 -5.93 10.14 13.77
N LYS A 145 -5.46 10.23 12.52
CA LYS A 145 -5.47 11.48 11.76
C LYS A 145 -6.68 11.48 10.83
N HIS A 146 -7.57 12.45 11.00
CA HIS A 146 -8.80 12.56 10.23
C HIS A 146 -8.65 13.40 8.95
N GLU A 147 -7.56 14.15 8.84
CA GLU A 147 -7.37 15.16 7.79
C GLU A 147 -7.05 14.55 6.41
N ILE A 148 -6.41 13.38 6.39
CA ILE A 148 -5.88 12.77 5.17
C ILE A 148 -6.48 11.37 5.00
N ALA A 149 -7.29 11.21 3.97
CA ALA A 149 -8.13 10.04 3.80
C ALA A 149 -7.34 8.76 3.49
N ASN A 150 -6.25 8.84 2.72
CA ASN A 150 -5.44 7.67 2.37
C ASN A 150 -4.79 7.03 3.62
N GLN A 151 -4.33 7.82 4.59
CA GLN A 151 -3.72 7.32 5.83
C GLN A 151 -4.77 6.65 6.72
N ALA A 152 -5.95 7.27 6.83
CA ALA A 152 -7.07 6.68 7.53
C ALA A 152 -7.53 5.37 6.87
N ALA A 153 -7.61 5.32 5.54
CA ALA A 153 -7.97 4.11 4.80
C ALA A 153 -6.95 2.98 5.00
N ALA A 154 -5.65 3.29 4.91
CA ALA A 154 -4.56 2.34 5.15
C ALA A 154 -4.64 1.77 6.57
N SER A 155 -4.90 2.63 7.56
CA SER A 155 -5.05 2.18 8.94
C SER A 155 -6.28 1.30 9.14
N ALA A 156 -7.38 1.57 8.43
CA ALA A 156 -8.60 0.78 8.53
C ALA A 156 -8.39 -0.64 7.98
N ILE A 157 -7.82 -0.78 6.77
CA ILE A 157 -7.54 -2.10 6.21
C ILE A 157 -6.47 -2.84 7.01
N GLY A 158 -5.42 -2.16 7.50
CA GLY A 158 -4.41 -2.78 8.35
C GLY A 158 -4.96 -3.29 9.68
N LEU A 159 -5.83 -2.52 10.35
CA LEU A 159 -6.51 -2.95 11.58
C LEU A 159 -7.49 -4.09 11.32
N TYR A 160 -8.22 -4.06 10.21
CA TYR A 160 -9.12 -5.15 9.84
C TYR A 160 -8.34 -6.44 9.61
N ASN A 161 -7.28 -6.41 8.80
CA ASN A 161 -6.44 -7.58 8.54
C ASN A 161 -5.88 -8.15 9.85
N LEU A 162 -5.31 -7.28 10.70
CA LEU A 162 -4.76 -7.70 11.99
C LEU A 162 -5.83 -8.30 12.91
N GLY A 163 -7.01 -7.67 12.97
CA GLY A 163 -8.16 -8.15 13.74
C GLY A 163 -8.67 -9.50 13.24
N ALA A 164 -8.67 -9.74 11.93
CA ALA A 164 -9.01 -11.04 11.37
C ALA A 164 -7.95 -12.12 11.69
N MET A 165 -6.66 -11.77 11.60
CA MET A 165 -5.56 -12.71 11.89
C MET A 165 -5.45 -13.09 13.37
N LEU A 166 -5.74 -12.16 14.28
CA LEU A 166 -5.69 -12.36 15.74
C LEU A 166 -7.04 -12.75 16.36
N ASP A 167 -8.09 -12.81 15.55
CA ASP A 167 -9.48 -12.86 16.01
C ASP A 167 -9.82 -11.81 17.09
N ASN A 168 -9.37 -10.57 16.85
CA ASN A 168 -9.55 -9.45 17.76
C ASN A 168 -10.65 -8.49 17.25
N ASP A 169 -11.82 -8.54 17.87
CA ASP A 169 -12.98 -7.73 17.49
C ASP A 169 -12.82 -6.23 17.79
N GLN A 170 -11.94 -5.83 18.71
CA GLN A 170 -11.67 -4.41 18.96
C GLN A 170 -11.00 -3.78 17.74
N PHE A 171 -10.04 -4.46 17.11
CA PHE A 171 -9.40 -3.96 15.88
C PHE A 171 -10.38 -3.94 14.69
N LYS A 172 -11.23 -4.96 14.54
CA LYS A 172 -12.28 -4.97 13.50
C LYS A 172 -13.28 -3.82 13.69
N THR A 173 -13.68 -3.56 14.94
CA THR A 173 -14.59 -2.46 15.29
C THR A 173 -13.98 -1.10 14.98
N GLU A 174 -12.72 -0.89 15.35
CA GLU A 174 -12.01 0.35 15.06
C GLU A 174 -11.80 0.57 13.55
N ALA A 175 -11.50 -0.49 12.80
CA ALA A 175 -11.43 -0.43 11.34
C ALA A 175 -12.76 0.05 10.73
N LYS A 176 -13.89 -0.53 11.17
CA LYS A 176 -15.23 -0.13 10.72
C LYS A 176 -15.55 1.32 11.07
N ARG A 177 -15.16 1.78 12.26
CA ARG A 177 -15.33 3.19 12.67
C ARG A 177 -14.60 4.15 11.73
N ARG A 178 -13.37 3.82 11.33
CA ARG A 178 -12.56 4.63 10.40
C ARG A 178 -13.15 4.66 9.01
N VAL A 179 -13.59 3.51 8.51
CA VAL A 179 -14.29 3.43 7.23
C VAL A 179 -15.52 4.32 7.25
N LYS A 180 -16.35 4.26 8.30
CA LYS A 180 -17.53 5.13 8.41
C LYS A 180 -17.17 6.62 8.26
N ILE A 181 -16.12 7.08 8.94
CA ILE A 181 -15.64 8.47 8.85
C ILE A 181 -15.24 8.83 7.41
N LEU A 182 -14.54 7.94 6.71
CA LEU A 182 -14.16 8.14 5.31
C LEU A 182 -15.36 8.23 4.38
N LEU A 183 -16.35 7.35 4.55
CA LEU A 183 -17.57 7.37 3.74
C LEU A 183 -18.39 8.65 3.99
N ASP A 184 -18.52 9.07 5.25
CA ASP A 184 -19.21 10.31 5.61
C ASP A 184 -18.49 11.54 5.04
N GLY A 185 -17.15 11.59 5.13
CA GLY A 185 -16.34 12.64 4.52
C GLY A 185 -16.49 12.71 3.00
N PHE A 186 -16.53 11.56 2.32
CA PHE A 186 -16.81 11.51 0.89
C PHE A 186 -18.22 12.01 0.57
N ARG A 187 -19.25 11.63 1.33
CA ARG A 187 -20.63 12.12 1.12
C ARG A 187 -20.74 13.63 1.27
N GLN A 188 -19.98 14.21 2.21
CA GLN A 188 -19.96 15.64 2.46
C GLN A 188 -19.25 16.41 1.34
N ASN A 189 -18.09 15.95 0.90
CA ASN A 189 -17.21 16.73 0.02
C ASN A 189 -17.29 16.28 -1.46
N GLY A 190 -17.84 15.10 -1.71
CA GLY A 190 -17.79 14.41 -3.00
C GLY A 190 -16.39 13.89 -3.36
N TYR A 191 -15.42 13.93 -2.46
CA TYR A 191 -14.07 13.38 -2.66
C TYR A 191 -13.43 13.03 -1.32
N PHE A 192 -12.36 12.24 -1.35
CA PHE A 192 -11.57 11.89 -0.18
C PHE A 192 -10.56 12.99 0.15
N SER A 193 -10.55 13.44 1.40
CA SER A 193 -9.75 14.57 1.89
C SER A 193 -8.25 14.39 1.69
N GLU A 194 -7.60 15.45 1.23
CA GLU A 194 -6.14 15.59 1.05
C GLU A 194 -5.75 17.07 1.28
N TYR A 195 -4.47 17.32 1.56
CA TYR A 195 -3.96 18.67 1.74
C TYR A 195 -4.28 19.58 0.54
N GLY A 196 -4.92 20.71 0.82
CA GLY A 196 -5.27 21.71 -0.20
C GLY A 196 -6.54 21.38 -1.00
N GLY A 197 -7.25 20.28 -0.70
CA GLY A 197 -8.53 19.93 -1.34
C GLY A 197 -8.42 18.74 -2.28
N PHE A 198 -9.24 18.73 -3.33
CA PHE A 198 -9.36 17.59 -4.25
C PHE A 198 -8.04 17.32 -5.00
N ASP A 199 -7.61 16.06 -4.94
CA ASP A 199 -6.48 15.55 -5.70
C ASP A 199 -6.81 14.14 -6.22
N LEU A 200 -6.82 13.97 -7.54
CA LEU A 200 -7.25 12.74 -8.18
C LEU A 200 -6.33 11.57 -7.80
N GLY A 201 -5.01 11.75 -7.90
CA GLY A 201 -4.05 10.70 -7.59
C GLY A 201 -4.22 10.17 -6.16
N TYR A 202 -4.30 11.05 -5.17
CA TYR A 202 -4.53 10.62 -3.78
C TYR A 202 -5.92 10.03 -3.53
N ASN A 203 -6.94 10.43 -4.30
CA ASN A 203 -8.25 9.77 -4.28
C ASN A 203 -8.13 8.32 -4.78
N THR A 204 -7.35 8.04 -5.85
CA THR A 204 -7.15 6.66 -6.34
C THR A 204 -6.42 5.77 -5.32
N ILE A 205 -5.48 6.31 -4.54
CA ILE A 205 -4.85 5.57 -3.42
C ILE A 205 -5.91 5.22 -2.36
N THR A 206 -6.73 6.19 -1.95
CA THR A 206 -7.77 5.98 -0.95
C THR A 206 -8.79 4.95 -1.43
N MET A 207 -9.22 5.05 -2.69
CA MET A 207 -10.14 4.10 -3.31
C MET A 207 -9.53 2.69 -3.35
N SER A 208 -8.25 2.55 -3.67
CA SER A 208 -7.58 1.24 -3.72
C SER A 208 -7.52 0.57 -2.36
N LEU A 209 -7.26 1.33 -1.29
CA LEU A 209 -7.28 0.84 0.10
C LEU A 209 -8.70 0.45 0.56
N LEU A 210 -9.71 1.25 0.19
CA LEU A 210 -11.12 0.91 0.46
C LEU A 210 -11.60 -0.30 -0.35
N ALA A 211 -11.10 -0.48 -1.57
CA ALA A 211 -11.39 -1.65 -2.39
C ALA A 211 -10.81 -2.94 -1.78
N GLN A 212 -9.61 -2.86 -1.17
CA GLN A 212 -9.06 -3.96 -0.37
C GLN A 212 -9.99 -4.29 0.80
N TYR A 213 -10.44 -3.28 1.54
CA TYR A 213 -11.38 -3.46 2.65
C TYR A 213 -12.71 -4.08 2.20
N PHE A 214 -13.31 -3.58 1.12
CA PHE A 214 -14.54 -4.15 0.55
C PHE A 214 -14.35 -5.61 0.15
N ARG A 215 -13.24 -5.98 -0.49
CA ARG A 215 -13.04 -7.36 -0.93
C ARG A 215 -13.01 -8.37 0.21
N LYS A 216 -12.52 -7.95 1.38
CA LYS A 216 -12.46 -8.81 2.57
C LYS A 216 -13.75 -8.77 3.40
N THR A 217 -14.43 -7.63 3.46
CA THR A 217 -15.62 -7.45 4.32
C THR A 217 -16.96 -7.62 3.61
N ARG A 218 -16.98 -7.41 2.29
CA ARG A 218 -18.21 -7.26 1.48
C ARG A 218 -19.13 -6.16 2.01
N ASP A 219 -18.55 -5.09 2.57
CA ASP A 219 -19.31 -3.93 3.03
C ASP A 219 -19.89 -3.15 1.82
N GLU A 220 -21.19 -3.31 1.59
CA GLU A 220 -21.91 -2.70 0.47
C GLU A 220 -21.90 -1.16 0.48
N GLU A 221 -21.78 -0.53 1.66
CA GLU A 221 -21.69 0.93 1.72
C GLU A 221 -20.34 1.43 1.20
N VAL A 222 -19.27 0.67 1.44
CA VAL A 222 -17.96 0.94 0.84
C VAL A 222 -18.04 0.80 -0.68
N TYR A 223 -18.68 -0.26 -1.18
CA TYR A 223 -18.80 -0.48 -2.62
C TYR A 223 -19.60 0.62 -3.32
N LYS A 224 -20.72 1.08 -2.74
CA LYS A 224 -21.48 2.22 -3.27
C LYS A 224 -20.66 3.50 -3.36
N ILE A 225 -19.85 3.78 -2.34
CA ILE A 225 -18.97 4.96 -2.34
C ILE A 225 -17.84 4.80 -3.36
N LEU A 226 -17.28 3.60 -3.54
CA LEU A 226 -16.31 3.32 -4.59
C LEU A 226 -16.89 3.57 -5.99
N LEU A 227 -18.12 3.13 -6.26
CA LEU A 227 -18.80 3.40 -7.54
C LEU A 227 -19.06 4.89 -7.76
N ALA A 228 -19.44 5.62 -6.71
CA ALA A 228 -19.63 7.07 -6.79
C ALA A 228 -18.31 7.82 -7.04
N ALA A 229 -17.24 7.42 -6.36
CA ALA A 229 -15.90 7.97 -6.55
C ALA A 229 -15.38 7.67 -7.95
N ASP A 230 -15.52 6.43 -8.43
CA ASP A 230 -15.18 6.00 -9.78
C ASP A 230 -15.87 6.87 -10.84
N LYS A 231 -17.20 7.01 -10.75
CA LYS A 231 -17.97 7.86 -11.67
C LYS A 231 -17.47 9.29 -11.68
N LYS A 232 -17.12 9.84 -10.50
CA LYS A 232 -16.56 11.18 -10.41
C LYS A 232 -15.19 11.27 -11.09
N LEU A 233 -14.25 10.38 -10.75
CA LEU A 233 -12.89 10.41 -11.27
C LEU A 233 -12.87 10.16 -12.79
N SER A 234 -13.72 9.27 -13.29
CA SER A 234 -13.87 9.00 -14.72
C SER A 234 -14.21 10.24 -15.54
N GLY A 235 -14.84 11.26 -14.95
CA GLY A 235 -15.13 12.54 -15.61
C GLY A 235 -13.90 13.44 -15.85
N TYR A 236 -12.76 13.15 -15.21
CA TYR A 236 -11.51 13.89 -15.38
C TYR A 236 -10.52 13.20 -16.33
N LEU A 237 -10.76 11.93 -16.66
CA LEU A 237 -9.81 11.09 -17.38
C LEU A 237 -10.10 11.11 -18.88
N ASP A 238 -9.05 11.35 -19.68
CA ASP A 238 -9.11 11.33 -21.13
C ASP A 238 -9.20 9.90 -21.70
N GLU A 239 -9.14 9.76 -23.02
CA GLU A 239 -9.20 8.48 -23.74
C GLU A 239 -8.01 7.53 -23.49
N ASN A 240 -6.92 8.05 -22.91
CA ASN A 240 -5.74 7.31 -22.51
C ASN A 240 -5.64 7.22 -20.97
N GLY A 241 -6.67 7.64 -20.25
CA GLY A 241 -6.69 7.61 -18.79
C GLY A 241 -5.77 8.64 -18.14
N ALA A 242 -5.31 9.66 -18.87
CA ALA A 242 -4.56 10.79 -18.30
C ALA A 242 -5.53 11.88 -17.80
N TYR A 243 -5.05 12.78 -16.94
CA TYR A 243 -5.78 13.97 -16.51
C TYR A 243 -4.83 15.16 -16.37
N ASP A 244 -5.39 16.36 -16.41
CA ASP A 244 -4.67 17.60 -16.14
C ASP A 244 -4.42 17.75 -14.63
N GLN A 245 -3.16 17.65 -14.24
CA GLN A 245 -2.70 17.75 -12.85
C GLN A 245 -2.77 19.18 -12.30
N THR A 246 -2.82 20.20 -13.15
CA THR A 246 -2.78 21.61 -12.71
C THR A 246 -4.01 22.01 -11.90
N GLY A 247 -5.12 21.29 -12.08
CA GLY A 247 -6.33 21.44 -11.28
C GLY A 247 -6.33 20.67 -9.95
N MET A 248 -5.27 19.92 -9.64
CA MET A 248 -5.18 19.08 -8.44
C MET A 248 -4.42 19.77 -7.32
N SER A 249 -4.89 19.62 -6.08
CA SER A 249 -4.31 20.31 -4.91
C SER A 249 -2.85 19.94 -4.62
N ARG A 250 -2.40 18.76 -5.07
CA ARG A 250 -1.02 18.28 -4.90
C ARG A 250 -0.30 18.07 -6.22
N ASN A 251 -0.90 18.48 -7.34
CA ASN A 251 -0.33 18.35 -8.68
C ASN A 251 0.12 16.92 -9.00
N THR A 252 -0.63 15.91 -8.52
CA THR A 252 -0.30 14.50 -8.75
C THR A 252 -0.62 14.11 -10.17
N GLU A 253 0.13 13.15 -10.72
CA GLU A 253 -0.10 12.56 -12.05
C GLU A 253 -0.30 11.04 -12.00
N PHE A 254 -0.01 10.42 -10.84
CA PHE A 254 -0.12 8.97 -10.69
C PHE A 254 -1.58 8.52 -10.53
N ILE A 255 -1.89 7.34 -11.04
CA ILE A 255 -3.19 6.68 -10.88
C ILE A 255 -2.96 5.27 -10.34
N TYR A 256 -3.66 4.95 -9.26
CA TYR A 256 -3.69 3.61 -8.66
C TYR A 256 -4.91 2.86 -9.21
N PRO A 257 -4.73 1.93 -10.19
CA PRO A 257 -5.84 1.34 -10.94
C PRO A 257 -6.68 0.32 -10.16
N TYR A 258 -6.23 -0.12 -8.98
CA TYR A 258 -6.81 -1.28 -8.32
C TYR A 258 -8.31 -1.16 -8.04
N SER A 259 -8.77 -0.01 -7.55
CA SER A 259 -10.19 0.20 -7.29
C SER A 259 -11.05 0.08 -8.54
N PHE A 260 -10.57 0.54 -9.69
CA PHE A 260 -11.30 0.50 -10.96
C PHE A 260 -11.46 -0.95 -11.46
N LYS A 261 -10.52 -1.83 -11.14
CA LYS A 261 -10.68 -3.28 -11.36
C LYS A 261 -11.78 -3.86 -10.49
N VAL A 262 -11.82 -3.49 -9.21
CA VAL A 262 -12.83 -3.98 -8.26
C VAL A 262 -14.24 -3.49 -8.59
N THR A 263 -14.38 -2.24 -9.03
CA THR A 263 -15.65 -1.66 -9.48
C THR A 263 -16.05 -2.06 -10.90
N LYS A 264 -15.18 -2.77 -11.62
CA LYS A 264 -15.35 -3.13 -13.04
C LYS A 264 -15.57 -1.88 -13.92
N SER A 265 -14.81 -0.84 -13.67
CA SER A 265 -14.87 0.41 -14.40
C SER A 265 -14.43 0.26 -15.85
N ASP A 266 -15.17 0.88 -16.77
CA ASP A 266 -14.78 0.99 -18.18
C ASP A 266 -13.51 1.86 -18.37
N ILE A 267 -13.14 2.66 -17.36
CA ILE A 267 -11.93 3.49 -17.44
C ILE A 267 -10.64 2.67 -17.31
N LEU A 268 -10.71 1.45 -16.78
CA LEU A 268 -9.54 0.63 -16.52
C LEU A 268 -8.77 0.30 -17.81
N ASP A 269 -9.48 0.09 -18.93
CA ASP A 269 -8.87 -0.16 -20.23
C ASP A 269 -8.19 1.09 -20.79
N LYS A 270 -8.73 2.27 -20.54
CA LYS A 270 -8.09 3.54 -20.90
C LYS A 270 -6.80 3.75 -20.12
N ILE A 271 -6.81 3.52 -18.80
CA ILE A 271 -5.61 3.58 -17.95
C ILE A 271 -4.57 2.57 -18.47
N ALA A 272 -4.98 1.33 -18.77
CA ALA A 272 -4.08 0.31 -19.30
C ALA A 272 -3.44 0.73 -20.64
N LYS A 273 -4.22 1.33 -21.54
CA LYS A 273 -3.74 1.93 -22.79
C LYS A 273 -2.74 3.06 -22.54
N GLY A 274 -3.04 3.95 -21.59
CA GLY A 274 -2.15 5.04 -21.18
C GLY A 274 -0.79 4.55 -20.67
N VAL A 275 -0.79 3.48 -19.86
CA VAL A 275 0.45 2.83 -19.38
C VAL A 275 1.23 2.20 -20.54
N GLU A 276 0.53 1.57 -21.50
CA GLU A 276 1.17 0.93 -22.66
C GLU A 276 1.80 1.96 -23.60
N GLN A 277 1.18 3.14 -23.73
CA GLN A 277 1.67 4.25 -24.55
C GLN A 277 2.66 5.16 -23.81
N ASP A 278 2.94 4.90 -22.54
CA ASP A 278 3.76 5.74 -21.65
C ASP A 278 3.30 7.22 -21.60
N VAL A 279 1.99 7.46 -21.70
CA VAL A 279 1.37 8.80 -21.62
C VAL A 279 0.76 9.11 -20.26
N ILE A 280 0.75 8.14 -19.34
CA ILE A 280 0.47 8.37 -17.92
C ILE A 280 1.67 7.99 -17.06
N LEU A 281 1.84 8.69 -15.94
CA LEU A 281 2.89 8.38 -14.98
C LEU A 281 2.75 6.94 -14.49
N ASN A 282 3.79 6.15 -14.73
CA ASN A 282 3.85 4.74 -14.41
C ASN A 282 5.18 4.42 -13.69
N PRO A 283 5.37 3.19 -13.18
CA PRO A 283 6.56 2.84 -12.42
C PRO A 283 7.92 3.14 -13.08
N ASP A 284 7.98 3.21 -14.43
CA ASP A 284 9.22 3.58 -15.15
C ASP A 284 9.65 5.04 -14.87
N GLY A 285 8.71 5.94 -14.59
CA GLY A 285 8.94 7.37 -14.37
C GLY A 285 8.99 7.81 -12.89
N LEU A 286 8.90 6.88 -11.94
CA LEU A 286 8.86 7.20 -10.51
C LEU A 286 10.22 7.10 -9.82
N ASP A 287 10.43 7.93 -8.82
CA ASP A 287 11.56 7.81 -7.89
C ASP A 287 11.47 6.56 -7.01
N ASP A 288 12.54 6.28 -6.27
CA ASP A 288 12.69 5.07 -5.46
C ASP A 288 11.63 4.94 -4.34
N ARG A 289 11.12 6.06 -3.83
CA ARG A 289 10.12 6.07 -2.76
C ARG A 289 8.74 5.72 -3.31
N TYR A 290 8.34 6.35 -4.42
CA TYR A 290 6.97 6.21 -4.94
C TYR A 290 6.77 4.97 -5.83
N VAL A 291 7.84 4.44 -6.44
CA VAL A 291 7.74 3.27 -7.32
C VAL A 291 7.16 2.04 -6.61
N ILE A 292 7.49 1.84 -5.33
CA ILE A 292 7.05 0.67 -4.55
C ILE A 292 5.53 0.61 -4.43
N GLY A 293 4.92 1.73 -4.03
CA GLY A 293 3.48 1.81 -3.82
C GLY A 293 2.69 1.53 -5.11
N LEU A 294 3.12 2.11 -6.23
CA LEU A 294 2.44 1.92 -7.52
C LEU A 294 2.64 0.50 -8.07
N VAL A 295 3.84 -0.07 -7.92
CA VAL A 295 4.13 -1.48 -8.28
C VAL A 295 3.22 -2.44 -7.50
N ASN A 296 3.06 -2.21 -6.20
CA ASN A 296 2.16 -2.99 -5.35
C ASN A 296 0.70 -2.90 -5.85
N ASP A 297 0.21 -1.71 -6.17
CA ASP A 297 -1.16 -1.50 -6.66
C ASP A 297 -1.41 -2.13 -8.04
N TYR A 298 -0.44 -2.05 -8.95
CA TYR A 298 -0.51 -2.71 -10.25
C TYR A 298 -0.58 -4.24 -10.13
N LEU A 299 0.13 -4.83 -9.15
CA LEU A 299 0.02 -6.26 -8.88
C LEU A 299 -1.34 -6.60 -8.27
N LEU A 300 -1.83 -5.81 -7.32
CA LEU A 300 -3.20 -5.96 -6.78
C LEU A 300 -4.24 -5.92 -7.91
N THR A 301 -4.08 -5.00 -8.87
CA THR A 301 -4.95 -4.86 -10.05
C THR A 301 -4.94 -6.11 -10.94
N TYR A 302 -3.79 -6.78 -11.06
CA TYR A 302 -3.67 -7.97 -11.89
C TYR A 302 -4.24 -9.23 -11.23
N TYR A 303 -4.01 -9.44 -9.92
CA TYR A 303 -4.37 -10.69 -9.23
C TYR A 303 -5.81 -10.73 -8.70
N VAL A 304 -6.64 -9.75 -9.04
CA VAL A 304 -8.03 -9.62 -8.55
C VAL A 304 -9.05 -9.75 -9.67
#